data_AF-A0A6N7HGF6-F1
#
_entry.id   AF-A0A6N7HGF6-F1
#
_cell.length_a   1.000
_cell.length_b   1.000
_cell.length_c   1.000
_cell.angle_alpha   90.00
_cell.angle_beta   90.00
_cell.angle_gamma   90.00
#
_symmetry.space_group_name_H-M   'P 1'
#
loop_
_entity.id
_entity.type
_entity.pdbx_description
1 polymer ?
#
loop_
_entity_poly.entity_id
_entity_poly.type
_entity_poly.pdbx_seq_one_letter_code
_entity_poly.pdbx_strand_id
1 'polypeptide(L)'
;MWSKAIVQDIAATLGMRFQIYFVHHQWAEHGSLGDAVAALRPDFLMLTNARQMDVDTLPESRGVHLFRDPRDMVVSAYFSHRNSHPIEVDGVQWTELIRHRINLRKMDKDAGMMAEVEFSGYFLDHMLSWNYDAPDVLAVRMEDLVSDSVGQWRRMLAHWEVLDLLPDGYLDELLRTRSFDQMAGGGRKIGEEDEKSHYRKGVAGDWRNHLTDDHLKLFRKRYGDLAERLGYDW
;
A
#
# COMPACT_ATOMS: atom_id res chain seq x y z
N MET A 1 0.33 7.05 7.03
CA MET A 1 0.55 6.69 5.61
C MET A 1 0.62 7.96 4.80
N TRP A 2 1.55 8.07 3.86
CA TRP A 2 1.81 9.33 3.14
C TRP A 2 0.65 9.77 2.25
N SER A 3 0.19 8.87 1.37
CA SER A 3 -0.97 9.09 0.49
C SER A 3 -2.26 9.43 1.25
N LYS A 4 -2.50 8.81 2.42
CA LYS A 4 -3.64 9.12 3.29
C LYS A 4 -3.72 10.63 3.59
N ALA A 5 -2.62 11.24 4.03
CA ALA A 5 -2.63 12.65 4.42
C ALA A 5 -2.97 13.56 3.23
N ILE A 6 -2.45 13.24 2.05
CA ILE A 6 -2.72 13.99 0.82
C ILE A 6 -4.19 13.89 0.43
N VAL A 7 -4.76 12.67 0.37
CA VAL A 7 -6.18 12.48 0.04
C VAL A 7 -7.08 13.14 1.09
N GLN A 8 -6.71 13.07 2.37
CA GLN A 8 -7.46 13.71 3.44
C GLN A 8 -7.45 15.24 3.34
N ASP A 9 -6.29 15.85 3.01
CA ASP A 9 -6.18 17.30 2.80
C ASP A 9 -6.98 17.74 1.56
N ILE A 10 -6.93 16.98 0.47
CA ILE A 10 -7.73 17.21 -0.75
C ILE A 10 -9.23 17.14 -0.44
N ALA A 11 -9.67 16.08 0.24
CA ALA A 11 -11.08 15.93 0.63
C ALA A 11 -11.54 17.09 1.52
N ALA A 12 -10.73 17.49 2.49
CA ALA A 12 -11.03 18.64 3.35
C ALA A 12 -11.14 19.95 2.55
N THR A 13 -10.23 20.19 1.60
CA THR A 13 -10.26 21.38 0.73
C THR A 13 -11.49 21.42 -0.16
N LEU A 14 -11.97 20.26 -0.62
CA LEU A 14 -13.17 20.14 -1.46
C LEU A 14 -14.48 20.05 -0.65
N GLY A 15 -14.42 20.03 0.69
CA GLY A 15 -15.60 19.80 1.53
C GLY A 15 -16.20 18.39 1.41
N MET A 16 -15.38 17.43 0.98
CA MET A 16 -15.75 16.03 0.73
C MET A 16 -15.48 15.15 1.95
N ARG A 17 -16.33 14.15 2.16
CA ARG A 17 -16.23 13.18 3.27
C ARG A 17 -15.21 12.11 2.93
N PHE A 18 -14.20 11.97 3.78
CA PHE A 18 -13.16 10.96 3.66
C PHE A 18 -13.38 9.84 4.68
N GLN A 19 -13.41 8.59 4.19
CA GLN A 19 -13.40 7.38 5.02
C GLN A 19 -12.16 6.56 4.69
N ILE A 20 -11.54 5.99 5.73
CA ILE A 20 -10.45 5.04 5.59
C ILE A 20 -10.74 3.79 6.40
N TYR A 21 -10.37 2.64 5.85
CA TYR A 21 -10.29 1.41 6.61
C TYR A 21 -8.92 0.75 6.43
N PHE A 22 -8.34 0.36 7.56
CA PHE A 22 -7.07 -0.33 7.68
C PHE A 22 -7.24 -1.86 7.69
N VAL A 23 -8.32 -2.34 8.30
CA VAL A 23 -8.58 -3.78 8.49
C VAL A 23 -10.05 -4.08 8.24
N HIS A 24 -10.33 -5.27 7.71
CA HIS A 24 -11.68 -5.69 7.32
C HIS A 24 -12.70 -5.68 8.47
N HIS A 25 -12.25 -5.78 9.72
CA HIS A 25 -13.12 -5.73 10.88
C HIS A 25 -13.86 -4.38 11.02
N GLN A 26 -13.27 -3.27 10.55
CA GLN A 26 -13.82 -1.93 10.77
C GLN A 26 -15.15 -1.66 10.05
N TRP A 27 -15.53 -2.50 9.09
CA TRP A 27 -16.85 -2.41 8.44
C TRP A 27 -17.68 -3.69 8.65
N ALA A 28 -17.24 -4.60 9.52
CA ALA A 28 -17.90 -5.89 9.73
C ALA A 28 -19.34 -5.75 10.26
N GLU A 29 -19.64 -4.69 11.03
CA GLU A 29 -20.99 -4.41 11.53
C GLU A 29 -22.00 -4.08 10.42
N HIS A 30 -21.52 -3.63 9.25
CA HIS A 30 -22.36 -3.32 8.10
C HIS A 30 -22.67 -4.55 7.22
N GLY A 31 -22.01 -5.68 7.43
CA GLY A 31 -22.16 -6.90 6.61
C GLY A 31 -21.22 -6.94 5.41
N SER A 32 -21.18 -5.88 4.60
CA SER A 32 -20.23 -5.72 3.49
C SER A 32 -19.60 -4.33 3.44
N LEU A 33 -18.55 -4.16 2.62
CA LEU A 33 -17.95 -2.84 2.39
C LEU A 33 -18.93 -1.92 1.66
N GLY A 34 -19.68 -2.44 0.70
CA GLY A 34 -20.75 -1.74 -0.01
C GLY A 34 -21.84 -1.21 0.93
N ASP A 35 -22.28 -2.02 1.89
CA ASP A 35 -23.28 -1.61 2.89
C ASP A 35 -22.75 -0.48 3.79
N ALA A 36 -21.47 -0.55 4.17
CA ALA A 36 -20.82 0.52 4.93
C ALA A 36 -20.75 1.83 4.13
N VAL A 37 -20.41 1.74 2.83
CA VAL A 37 -20.41 2.90 1.93
C VAL A 37 -21.82 3.43 1.72
N ALA A 38 -22.84 2.58 1.60
CA ALA A 38 -24.23 3.03 1.48
C ALA A 38 -24.71 3.77 2.74
N ALA A 39 -24.28 3.33 3.93
CA ALA A 39 -24.64 3.95 5.19
C ALA A 39 -23.90 5.27 5.45
N LEU A 40 -22.57 5.28 5.31
CA LEU A 40 -21.72 6.43 5.62
C LEU A 40 -21.65 7.43 4.47
N ARG A 41 -21.90 6.97 3.24
CA ARG A 41 -21.84 7.71 1.98
C ARG A 41 -20.54 8.49 1.80
N PRO A 42 -19.33 7.94 2.01
CA PRO A 42 -18.10 8.72 1.80
C PRO A 42 -17.96 9.19 0.35
N ASP A 43 -17.37 10.36 0.15
CA ASP A 43 -17.01 10.87 -1.18
C ASP A 43 -15.62 10.30 -1.61
N PHE A 44 -14.73 10.09 -0.64
CA PHE A 44 -13.48 9.35 -0.81
C PHE A 44 -13.40 8.15 0.14
N LEU A 45 -13.08 6.98 -0.40
CA LEU A 45 -12.80 5.77 0.36
C LEU A 45 -11.34 5.34 0.14
N MET A 46 -10.62 5.08 1.24
CA MET A 46 -9.29 4.48 1.20
C MET A 46 -9.30 3.15 1.94
N LEU A 47 -8.72 2.12 1.32
CA LEU A 47 -8.53 0.80 1.92
C LEU A 47 -7.04 0.51 2.01
N THR A 48 -6.58 -0.07 3.12
CA THR A 48 -5.28 -0.76 3.14
C THR A 48 -5.52 -2.26 3.04
N ASN A 49 -4.69 -2.97 2.26
CA ASN A 49 -4.86 -4.40 1.95
C ASN A 49 -6.24 -4.70 1.30
N ALA A 50 -6.59 -3.94 0.26
CA ALA A 50 -7.85 -4.12 -0.45
C ALA A 50 -7.97 -5.53 -1.06
N ARG A 51 -9.14 -6.15 -0.92
CA ARG A 51 -9.46 -7.44 -1.54
C ARG A 51 -10.48 -7.23 -2.64
N GLN A 52 -10.32 -7.93 -3.76
CA GLN A 52 -11.26 -7.86 -4.87
C GLN A 52 -12.70 -8.11 -4.42
N MET A 53 -12.92 -9.14 -3.60
CA MET A 53 -14.25 -9.50 -3.09
C MET A 53 -14.93 -8.41 -2.26
N ASP A 54 -14.17 -7.54 -1.58
CA ASP A 54 -14.76 -6.42 -0.83
C ASP A 54 -15.13 -5.29 -1.79
N VAL A 55 -14.25 -5.02 -2.76
CA VAL A 55 -14.43 -3.98 -3.78
C VAL A 55 -15.59 -4.31 -4.70
N ASP A 56 -15.83 -5.59 -5.00
CA ASP A 56 -16.97 -6.06 -5.80
C ASP A 56 -18.33 -5.76 -5.14
N THR A 57 -18.36 -5.42 -3.84
CA THR A 57 -19.59 -5.01 -3.15
C THR A 57 -19.87 -3.52 -3.25
N LEU A 58 -18.90 -2.72 -3.69
CA LEU A 58 -19.05 -1.27 -3.78
C LEU A 58 -20.08 -0.87 -4.85
N PRO A 59 -20.77 0.26 -4.66
CA PRO A 59 -21.47 0.90 -5.77
C PRO A 59 -20.49 1.32 -6.86
N GLU A 60 -21.03 1.65 -8.04
CA GLU A 60 -20.25 2.18 -9.16
C GLU A 60 -19.36 3.34 -8.71
N SER A 61 -18.05 3.20 -8.93
CA SER A 61 -17.04 4.12 -8.40
C SER A 61 -15.77 4.07 -9.23
N ARG A 62 -14.99 5.15 -9.19
CA ARG A 62 -13.69 5.24 -9.86
C ARG A 62 -12.56 4.96 -8.85
N GLY A 63 -11.91 3.82 -8.99
CA GLY A 63 -10.86 3.35 -8.09
C GLY A 63 -9.46 3.74 -8.54
N VAL A 64 -8.53 3.82 -7.58
CA VAL A 64 -7.09 3.77 -7.84
C VAL A 64 -6.52 2.60 -7.05
N HIS A 65 -5.78 1.71 -7.71
CA HIS A 65 -5.03 0.65 -7.04
C HIS A 65 -3.54 1.00 -7.06
N LEU A 66 -3.02 1.41 -5.90
CA LEU A 66 -1.60 1.68 -5.70
C LEU A 66 -0.89 0.39 -5.26
N PHE A 67 0.02 -0.11 -6.08
CA PHE A 67 0.79 -1.33 -5.80
C PHE A 67 2.29 -1.10 -5.97
N ARG A 68 3.11 -2.06 -5.55
CA ARG A 68 4.58 -2.00 -5.60
C ARG A 68 5.12 -3.36 -6.08
N ASP A 69 6.39 -3.44 -6.49
CA ASP A 69 7.06 -4.71 -6.77
C ASP A 69 6.87 -5.68 -5.57
N PRO A 70 6.16 -6.80 -5.75
CA PRO A 70 5.82 -7.69 -4.66
C PRO A 70 7.06 -8.30 -3.98
N ARG A 71 8.21 -8.37 -4.68
CA ARG A 71 9.48 -8.85 -4.10
C ARG A 71 10.10 -7.80 -3.19
N ASP A 72 10.05 -6.53 -3.57
CA ASP A 72 10.44 -5.43 -2.68
C ASP A 72 9.50 -5.33 -1.47
N MET A 73 8.21 -5.64 -1.65
CA MET A 73 7.25 -5.69 -0.55
C MET A 73 7.63 -6.76 0.47
N VAL A 74 8.01 -7.97 0.06
CA VAL A 74 8.51 -9.03 0.97
C VAL A 74 9.71 -8.52 1.77
N VAL A 75 10.70 -7.92 1.11
CA VAL A 75 11.90 -7.42 1.81
C VAL A 75 11.55 -6.31 2.80
N SER A 76 10.68 -5.37 2.39
CA SER A 76 10.19 -4.30 3.26
C SER A 76 9.41 -4.86 4.46
N ALA A 77 8.57 -5.87 4.21
CA ALA A 77 7.76 -6.53 5.22
C ALA A 77 8.64 -7.26 6.23
N TYR A 78 9.69 -7.98 5.81
CA TYR A 78 10.62 -8.66 6.72
C TYR A 78 11.19 -7.71 7.77
N PHE A 79 11.78 -6.58 7.34
CA PHE A 79 12.37 -5.62 8.27
C PHE A 79 11.30 -4.95 9.12
N SER A 80 10.18 -4.54 8.52
CA SER A 80 9.08 -3.89 9.24
C SER A 80 8.45 -4.82 10.28
N HIS A 81 8.03 -6.02 9.90
CA HIS A 81 7.41 -7.01 10.77
C HIS A 81 8.33 -7.44 11.91
N ARG A 82 9.64 -7.55 11.66
CA ARG A 82 10.64 -7.87 12.70
C ARG A 82 10.85 -6.74 13.70
N ASN A 83 10.84 -5.48 13.23
CA ASN A 83 11.38 -4.36 14.00
C ASN A 83 10.33 -3.31 14.44
N SER A 84 9.43 -2.88 13.56
CA SER A 84 8.69 -1.62 13.75
C SER A 84 7.20 -1.63 13.42
N HIS A 85 6.69 -2.61 12.67
CA HIS A 85 5.30 -2.61 12.24
C HIS A 85 4.35 -2.57 13.46
N PRO A 86 3.28 -1.78 13.45
CA PRO A 86 2.32 -1.80 14.55
C PRO A 86 1.67 -3.19 14.66
N ILE A 87 1.58 -3.72 15.88
CA ILE A 87 0.84 -4.98 16.16
C ILE A 87 -0.63 -4.74 16.46
N GLU A 88 -1.03 -3.47 16.52
CA GLU A 88 -2.39 -3.04 16.76
C GLU A 88 -2.66 -1.81 15.90
N VAL A 89 -3.78 -1.81 15.20
CA VAL A 89 -4.24 -0.67 14.40
C VAL A 89 -5.70 -0.45 14.73
N ASP A 90 -6.03 0.77 15.16
CA ASP A 90 -7.40 1.18 15.50
C ASP A 90 -8.10 0.23 16.50
N GLY A 91 -7.37 -0.17 17.56
CA GLY A 91 -7.86 -1.07 18.60
C GLY A 91 -7.94 -2.55 18.20
N VAL A 92 -7.58 -2.91 16.95
CA VAL A 92 -7.56 -4.29 16.47
C VAL A 92 -6.15 -4.84 16.50
N GLN A 93 -5.92 -5.89 17.30
CA GLN A 93 -4.63 -6.56 17.37
C GLN A 93 -4.42 -7.56 16.22
N TRP A 94 -3.23 -7.54 15.64
CA TRP A 94 -2.77 -8.51 14.66
C TRP A 94 -1.96 -9.61 15.35
N THR A 95 -2.69 -10.58 15.93
CA THR A 95 -2.10 -11.64 16.76
C THR A 95 -1.08 -12.51 16.02
N GLU A 96 -1.26 -12.67 14.72
CA GLU A 96 -0.42 -13.46 13.84
C GLU A 96 0.91 -12.75 13.58
N LEU A 97 0.90 -11.42 13.43
CA LEU A 97 2.13 -10.63 13.37
C LEU A 97 2.91 -10.68 14.69
N ILE A 98 2.23 -10.70 15.84
CA ILE A 98 2.91 -10.85 17.14
C ILE A 98 3.70 -12.16 17.17
N ARG A 99 3.07 -13.27 16.79
CA ARG A 99 3.71 -14.60 16.74
C ARG A 99 4.83 -14.63 15.72
N HIS A 100 4.59 -14.11 14.52
CA HIS A 100 5.56 -14.05 13.43
C HIS A 100 6.80 -13.25 13.83
N ARG A 101 6.63 -12.06 14.43
CA ARG A 101 7.73 -11.23 14.94
C ARG A 101 8.60 -11.97 15.95
N ILE A 102 7.99 -12.70 16.89
CA ILE A 102 8.73 -13.50 17.89
C ILE A 102 9.61 -14.54 17.20
N ASN A 103 9.10 -15.17 16.13
CA ASN A 103 9.85 -16.15 15.34
C ASN A 103 10.97 -15.49 14.53
N LEU A 104 10.68 -14.40 13.80
CA LEU A 104 11.66 -13.65 12.99
C LEU A 104 12.86 -13.15 13.80
N ARG A 105 12.67 -12.81 15.08
CA ARG A 105 13.76 -12.37 15.96
C ARG A 105 14.69 -13.50 16.42
N LYS A 106 14.27 -14.76 16.29
CA LYS A 106 15.06 -15.96 16.62
C LYS A 106 15.74 -16.57 15.40
N MET A 107 15.26 -16.24 14.21
CA MET A 107 15.83 -16.71 12.94
C MET A 107 17.00 -15.82 12.51
N ASP A 108 17.94 -16.40 11.77
CA ASP A 108 18.85 -15.61 10.97
C ASP A 108 18.11 -14.92 9.81
N LYS A 109 18.83 -14.10 9.04
CA LYS A 109 18.23 -13.31 7.95
C LYS A 109 17.67 -14.20 6.83
N ASP A 110 18.37 -15.29 6.50
CA ASP A 110 17.98 -16.16 5.40
C ASP A 110 16.70 -16.95 5.75
N ALA A 111 16.71 -17.66 6.88
CA ALA A 111 15.51 -18.37 7.36
C ALA A 111 14.33 -17.41 7.62
N GLY A 112 14.62 -16.20 8.11
CA GLY A 112 13.61 -15.18 8.34
C GLY A 112 12.98 -14.63 7.06
N MET A 113 13.75 -14.46 5.98
CA MET A 113 13.24 -14.06 4.67
C MET A 113 12.37 -15.16 4.06
N MET A 114 12.75 -16.44 4.18
CA MET A 114 11.89 -17.57 3.79
C MET A 114 10.53 -17.54 4.52
N ALA A 115 10.56 -17.33 5.84
CA ALA A 115 9.34 -17.21 6.63
C ALA A 115 8.50 -15.98 6.22
N GLU A 116 9.14 -14.88 5.85
CA GLU A 116 8.44 -13.69 5.39
C GLU A 116 7.79 -13.88 4.02
N VAL A 117 8.42 -14.60 3.08
CA VAL A 117 7.82 -14.92 1.79
C VAL A 117 6.48 -15.62 1.99
N GLU A 118 6.37 -16.57 2.93
CA GLU A 118 5.11 -17.24 3.26
C GLU A 118 4.12 -16.32 3.99
N PHE A 119 4.61 -15.57 4.99
CA PHE A 119 3.76 -14.65 5.78
C PHE A 119 3.20 -13.49 4.93
N SER A 120 3.88 -13.11 3.85
CA SER A 120 3.45 -12.05 2.94
C SER A 120 2.14 -12.37 2.19
N GLY A 121 1.62 -13.59 2.28
CA GLY A 121 0.31 -13.96 1.74
C GLY A 121 -0.82 -13.07 2.26
N TYR A 122 -0.68 -12.51 3.48
CA TYR A 122 -1.62 -11.53 4.06
C TYR A 122 -1.93 -10.32 3.17
N PHE A 123 -1.04 -9.96 2.24
CA PHE A 123 -1.27 -8.87 1.29
C PHE A 123 -0.99 -9.27 -0.16
N LEU A 124 -0.05 -10.17 -0.42
CA LEU A 124 0.25 -10.63 -1.78
C LEU A 124 -0.82 -11.54 -2.36
N ASP A 125 -1.58 -12.29 -1.55
CA ASP A 125 -2.70 -13.08 -2.07
C ASP A 125 -3.81 -12.19 -2.63
N HIS A 126 -4.01 -11.03 -2.01
CA HIS A 126 -4.97 -10.04 -2.49
C HIS A 126 -4.53 -9.47 -3.84
N MET A 127 -3.26 -9.11 -3.98
CA MET A 127 -2.69 -8.71 -5.27
C MET A 127 -2.79 -9.81 -6.32
N LEU A 128 -2.54 -11.08 -5.96
CA LEU A 128 -2.64 -12.21 -6.88
C LEU A 128 -4.06 -12.39 -7.44
N SER A 129 -5.06 -12.23 -6.58
CA SER A 129 -6.49 -12.34 -6.92
C SER A 129 -7.10 -11.09 -7.58
N TRP A 130 -6.36 -9.97 -7.61
CA TRP A 130 -6.90 -8.69 -8.07
C TRP A 130 -7.18 -8.68 -9.58
N ASN A 131 -8.30 -8.08 -9.96
CA ASN A 131 -8.65 -7.83 -11.35
C ASN A 131 -7.98 -6.53 -11.85
N TYR A 132 -6.83 -6.67 -12.51
CA TYR A 132 -6.08 -5.55 -13.07
C TYR A 132 -6.67 -4.99 -14.38
N ASP A 133 -7.64 -5.68 -14.97
CA ASP A 133 -8.31 -5.28 -16.21
C ASP A 133 -9.62 -4.50 -15.94
N ALA A 134 -9.93 -4.19 -14.68
CA ALA A 134 -11.11 -3.43 -14.29
C ALA A 134 -11.05 -1.99 -14.88
N PRO A 135 -11.99 -1.60 -15.77
CA PRO A 135 -11.89 -0.35 -16.53
C PRO A 135 -11.97 0.91 -15.66
N ASP A 136 -12.66 0.83 -14.51
CA ASP A 136 -12.84 1.94 -13.59
C ASP A 136 -11.75 2.03 -12.52
N VAL A 137 -10.78 1.12 -12.53
CA VAL A 137 -9.65 1.09 -11.59
C VAL A 137 -8.37 1.51 -12.29
N LEU A 138 -7.85 2.67 -11.89
CA LEU A 138 -6.54 3.13 -12.34
C LEU A 138 -5.44 2.41 -11.55
N ALA A 139 -4.68 1.55 -12.24
CA ALA A 139 -3.49 0.94 -11.70
C ALA A 139 -2.33 1.97 -11.65
N VAL A 140 -1.70 2.12 -10.49
CA VAL A 140 -0.57 3.03 -10.26
C VAL A 140 0.54 2.29 -9.51
N ARG A 141 1.76 2.29 -10.08
CA ARG A 141 2.93 1.76 -9.39
C ARG A 141 3.45 2.79 -8.40
N MET A 142 3.83 2.33 -7.22
CA MET A 142 4.47 3.15 -6.20
C MET A 142 5.76 3.77 -6.73
N GLU A 143 6.51 3.03 -7.56
CA GLU A 143 7.73 3.52 -8.20
C GLU A 143 7.47 4.72 -9.13
N ASP A 144 6.38 4.68 -9.90
CA ASP A 144 5.98 5.81 -10.75
C ASP A 144 5.54 7.00 -9.90
N LEU A 145 4.78 6.74 -8.82
CA LEU A 145 4.34 7.78 -7.89
C LEU A 145 5.49 8.45 -7.14
N VAL A 146 6.57 7.73 -6.85
CA VAL A 146 7.77 8.32 -6.23
C VAL A 146 8.60 9.08 -7.25
N SER A 147 8.76 8.55 -8.47
CA SER A 147 9.59 9.19 -9.51
C SER A 147 8.98 10.44 -10.15
N ASP A 148 7.65 10.46 -10.30
CA ASP A 148 6.87 11.59 -10.83
C ASP A 148 5.62 11.81 -9.98
N SER A 149 5.82 12.29 -8.74
CA SER A 149 4.72 12.50 -7.79
C SER A 149 3.65 13.45 -8.33
N VAL A 150 4.05 14.61 -8.88
CA VAL A 150 3.09 15.61 -9.39
C VAL A 150 2.29 15.05 -10.56
N GLY A 151 2.94 14.43 -11.55
CA GLY A 151 2.25 13.86 -12.70
C GLY A 151 1.31 12.72 -12.31
N GLN A 152 1.73 11.82 -11.42
CA GLN A 152 0.87 10.72 -10.97
C GLN A 152 -0.32 11.21 -10.13
N TRP A 153 -0.13 12.19 -9.23
CA TRP A 153 -1.26 12.77 -8.50
C TRP A 153 -2.24 13.50 -9.41
N ARG A 154 -1.76 14.26 -10.41
CA ARG A 154 -2.63 14.87 -11.42
C ARG A 154 -3.43 13.81 -12.18
N ARG A 155 -2.79 12.69 -12.58
CA ARG A 155 -3.44 11.56 -13.25
C ARG A 155 -4.52 10.92 -12.37
N MET A 156 -4.24 10.66 -11.09
CA MET A 156 -5.22 10.10 -10.15
C MET A 156 -6.40 11.05 -9.91
N LEU A 157 -6.15 12.35 -9.73
CA LEU A 157 -7.19 13.34 -9.49
C LEU A 157 -8.05 13.60 -10.74
N ALA A 158 -7.46 13.53 -11.92
CA ALA A 158 -8.21 13.57 -13.18
C ALA A 158 -9.08 12.32 -13.35
N HIS A 159 -8.57 11.13 -13.00
CA HIS A 159 -9.36 9.89 -12.99
C HIS A 159 -10.53 9.97 -12.03
N TRP A 160 -10.37 10.59 -10.86
CA TRP A 160 -11.46 10.86 -9.92
C TRP A 160 -12.35 12.04 -10.31
N GLU A 161 -12.07 12.75 -11.41
CA GLU A 161 -12.82 13.93 -11.87
C GLU A 161 -12.85 15.08 -10.84
N VAL A 162 -11.82 15.19 -10.01
CA VAL A 162 -11.70 16.24 -8.97
C VAL A 162 -10.56 17.23 -9.22
N LEU A 163 -9.71 16.99 -10.23
CA LEU A 163 -8.54 17.83 -10.48
C LEU A 163 -8.92 19.31 -10.70
N ASP A 164 -9.94 19.57 -11.51
CA ASP A 164 -10.39 20.93 -11.84
C ASP A 164 -11.22 21.58 -10.73
N LEU A 165 -11.53 20.85 -9.66
CA LEU A 165 -12.19 21.38 -8.47
C LEU A 165 -11.18 21.98 -7.47
N LEU A 166 -9.89 21.68 -7.63
CA LEU A 166 -8.85 22.20 -6.75
C LEU A 166 -8.47 23.64 -7.11
N PRO A 167 -8.12 24.49 -6.12
CA PRO A 167 -7.60 25.81 -6.41
C PRO A 167 -6.29 25.76 -7.21
N ASP A 168 -6.06 26.78 -8.05
CA ASP A 168 -4.83 26.92 -8.81
C ASP A 168 -3.59 26.85 -7.91
N GLY A 169 -2.63 26.00 -8.28
CA GLY A 169 -1.38 25.79 -7.55
C GLY A 169 -1.50 25.04 -6.21
N TYR A 170 -2.71 24.70 -5.76
CA TYR A 170 -2.92 24.00 -4.49
C TYR A 170 -2.21 22.64 -4.46
N LEU A 171 -2.35 21.84 -5.52
CA LEU A 171 -1.76 20.50 -5.57
C LEU A 171 -0.24 20.56 -5.50
N ASP A 172 0.38 21.45 -6.25
CA ASP A 172 1.85 21.60 -6.28
C ASP A 172 2.37 22.00 -4.89
N GLU A 173 1.69 22.92 -4.20
CA GLU A 173 2.03 23.32 -2.83
C GLU A 173 1.80 22.20 -1.80
N LEU A 174 0.68 21.47 -1.92
CA LEU A 174 0.37 20.33 -1.06
C LEU A 174 1.45 19.25 -1.20
N LEU A 175 1.83 18.87 -2.42
CA LEU A 175 2.84 17.84 -2.64
C LEU A 175 4.24 18.30 -2.22
N ARG A 176 4.54 19.60 -2.30
CA ARG A 176 5.77 20.18 -1.77
C ARG A 176 5.85 20.07 -0.24
N THR A 177 4.77 20.42 0.46
CA THR A 177 4.67 20.41 1.93
C THR A 177 4.43 19.03 2.53
N ARG A 178 3.84 18.12 1.77
CA ARG A 178 3.63 16.72 2.12
C ARG A 178 4.61 15.80 1.40
N SER A 179 5.75 16.32 0.92
CA SER A 179 6.68 15.51 0.14
C SER A 179 7.05 14.23 0.86
N PHE A 180 7.25 13.18 0.08
CA PHE A 180 7.53 11.84 0.58
C PHE A 180 8.71 11.84 1.58
N ASP A 181 9.76 12.60 1.27
CA ASP A 181 10.96 12.77 2.12
C ASP A 181 10.65 13.44 3.47
N GLN A 182 9.69 14.36 3.51
CA GLN A 182 9.28 15.02 4.76
C GLN A 182 8.47 14.10 5.65
N MET A 183 7.59 13.26 5.07
CA MET A 183 6.71 12.38 5.84
C MET A 183 7.30 10.99 6.15
N ALA A 184 8.34 10.57 5.44
CA ALA A 184 9.09 9.36 5.76
C ALA A 184 9.93 9.51 7.04
N GLY A 185 10.16 10.73 7.56
CA GLY A 185 10.87 10.94 8.82
C GLY A 185 11.66 12.23 8.91
N GLY A 186 11.19 13.33 8.30
CA GLY A 186 11.72 14.68 8.55
C GLY A 186 13.22 14.86 8.28
N GLY A 187 13.70 14.50 7.08
CA GLY A 187 15.04 14.87 6.62
C GLY A 187 15.92 13.76 6.04
N ARG A 188 15.39 12.56 5.79
CA ARG A 188 16.15 11.47 5.14
C ARG A 188 16.20 11.67 3.63
N LYS A 189 17.36 11.43 3.03
CA LYS A 189 17.53 11.37 1.57
C LYS A 189 17.15 9.97 1.05
N ILE A 190 16.69 9.90 -0.19
CA ILE A 190 16.54 8.63 -0.92
C ILE A 190 17.85 7.83 -0.81
N GLY A 191 17.77 6.56 -0.38
CA GLY A 191 18.92 5.67 -0.16
C GLY A 191 19.42 5.58 1.28
N GLU A 192 19.00 6.44 2.20
CA GLU A 192 19.38 6.37 3.63
C GLU A 192 18.55 5.34 4.39
N GLU A 193 19.23 4.30 4.89
CA GLU A 193 18.64 3.12 5.51
C GLU A 193 18.04 3.40 6.90
N ASP A 194 16.73 3.21 7.06
CA ASP A 194 16.07 3.13 8.37
C ASP A 194 15.26 1.84 8.48
N GLU A 195 15.79 0.86 9.23
CA GLU A 195 15.14 -0.43 9.50
C GLU A 195 13.77 -0.30 10.19
N LYS A 196 13.44 0.87 10.75
CA LYS A 196 12.17 1.13 11.42
C LYS A 196 11.14 1.80 10.52
N SER A 197 11.53 2.31 9.36
CA SER A 197 10.63 2.98 8.43
C SER A 197 9.95 2.01 7.46
N HIS A 198 8.68 2.26 7.14
CA HIS A 198 7.99 1.62 6.01
C HIS A 198 8.73 1.81 4.67
N TYR A 199 9.60 2.82 4.59
CA TYR A 199 10.48 3.07 3.46
C TYR A 199 11.92 3.09 3.93
N ARG A 200 12.45 1.87 4.13
CA ARG A 200 13.81 1.64 4.61
C ARG A 200 14.86 2.30 3.72
N LYS A 201 14.82 2.10 2.40
CA LYS A 201 15.75 2.73 1.43
C LYS A 201 15.09 3.67 0.42
N GLY A 202 13.79 3.50 0.13
CA GLY A 202 13.11 4.30 -0.91
C GLY A 202 13.58 4.01 -2.34
N VAL A 203 14.22 2.85 -2.58
CA VAL A 203 14.75 2.45 -3.90
C VAL A 203 13.98 1.23 -4.41
N ALA A 204 13.65 1.23 -5.70
CA ALA A 204 13.06 0.10 -6.39
C ALA A 204 14.12 -0.98 -6.71
N GLY A 205 13.75 -2.25 -6.62
CA GLY A 205 14.61 -3.39 -6.94
C GLY A 205 15.61 -3.77 -5.84
N ASP A 206 15.42 -3.27 -4.61
CA ASP A 206 16.28 -3.60 -3.46
C ASP A 206 16.18 -5.08 -3.08
N TRP A 207 15.13 -5.78 -3.51
CA TRP A 207 15.02 -7.24 -3.40
C TRP A 207 16.23 -7.99 -3.95
N ARG A 208 16.92 -7.47 -4.97
CA ARG A 208 18.15 -8.08 -5.52
C ARG A 208 19.31 -8.13 -4.53
N ASN A 209 19.31 -7.25 -3.53
CA ASN A 209 20.34 -7.22 -2.48
C ASN A 209 20.00 -8.11 -1.28
N HIS A 210 18.79 -8.66 -1.22
CA HIS A 210 18.24 -9.28 -0.02
C HIS A 210 17.69 -10.69 -0.24
N LEU A 211 17.10 -10.96 -1.39
CA LEU A 211 16.56 -12.26 -1.75
C LEU A 211 17.63 -13.07 -2.50
N THR A 212 17.73 -14.33 -2.14
CA THR A 212 18.62 -15.32 -2.76
C THR A 212 17.83 -16.13 -3.78
N ASP A 213 18.50 -16.92 -4.61
CA ASP A 213 17.82 -17.77 -5.58
C ASP A 213 16.78 -18.69 -4.94
N ASP A 214 17.03 -19.19 -3.73
CA ASP A 214 16.08 -20.05 -3.03
C ASP A 214 14.86 -19.28 -2.53
N HIS A 215 15.03 -18.03 -2.05
CA HIS A 215 13.91 -17.14 -1.74
C HIS A 215 13.05 -16.86 -2.98
N LEU A 216 13.70 -16.61 -4.13
CA LEU A 216 13.03 -16.32 -5.39
C LEU A 216 12.30 -17.55 -5.96
N LYS A 217 12.87 -18.74 -5.81
CA LYS A 217 12.20 -20.01 -6.13
C LYS A 217 10.94 -20.20 -5.27
N LEU A 218 11.04 -19.93 -3.96
CA LEU A 218 9.88 -20.01 -3.06
C LEU A 218 8.82 -18.98 -3.45
N PHE A 219 9.22 -17.74 -3.72
CA PHE A 219 8.32 -16.68 -4.17
C PHE A 219 7.56 -17.09 -5.44
N ARG A 220 8.26 -17.55 -6.50
CA ARG A 220 7.61 -18.03 -7.72
C ARG A 220 6.68 -19.20 -7.46
N LYS A 221 7.09 -20.14 -6.60
CA LYS A 221 6.25 -21.28 -6.23
C LYS A 221 4.95 -20.84 -5.54
N ARG A 222 4.99 -19.79 -4.72
CA ARG A 222 3.86 -19.32 -3.92
C ARG A 222 2.95 -18.32 -4.64
N TYR A 223 3.53 -17.45 -5.47
CA TYR A 223 2.84 -16.32 -6.10
C TYR A 223 2.84 -16.36 -7.64
N GLY A 224 3.37 -17.43 -8.24
CA GLY A 224 3.33 -17.64 -9.69
C GLY A 224 4.03 -16.53 -10.47
N ASP A 225 3.29 -15.94 -11.40
CA ASP A 225 3.70 -14.87 -12.32
C ASP A 225 3.30 -13.47 -11.83
N LEU A 226 3.01 -13.30 -10.54
CA LEU A 226 2.54 -12.02 -9.98
C LEU A 226 3.46 -10.83 -10.33
N ALA A 227 4.78 -11.02 -10.27
CA ALA A 227 5.72 -9.94 -10.60
C ALA A 227 5.60 -9.55 -12.09
N GLU A 228 5.57 -10.53 -12.99
CA GLU A 228 5.41 -10.33 -14.43
C GLU A 228 4.06 -9.70 -14.78
N ARG A 229 2.95 -10.16 -14.18
CA ARG A 229 1.60 -9.60 -14.36
C ARG A 229 1.52 -8.11 -14.00
N LEU A 230 2.35 -7.69 -13.05
CA LEU A 230 2.45 -6.30 -12.60
C LEU A 230 3.50 -5.49 -13.39
N GLY A 231 4.12 -6.10 -14.41
CA GLY A 231 5.10 -5.45 -15.29
C GLY A 231 6.51 -5.34 -14.69
N TYR A 232 6.89 -6.26 -13.79
CA TYR A 232 8.23 -6.30 -13.21
C TYR A 232 9.08 -7.46 -13.75
N ASP A 233 10.34 -7.15 -14.09
CA ASP A 233 11.33 -8.12 -14.59
C ASP A 233 12.11 -8.80 -13.45
N TRP A 234 12.71 -9.96 -13.73
CA TRP A 234 13.59 -10.72 -12.83
C TRP A 234 15.05 -10.30 -13.01
#